data_AF-A0A7V6U0Q6-F1
#
_entry.id   AF-A0A7V6U0Q6-F1
#
_cell.length_a   1.000
_cell.length_b   1.000
_cell.length_c   1.000
_cell.angle_alpha   90.00
_cell.angle_beta   90.00
_cell.angle_gamma   90.00
#
_symmetry.space_group_name_H-M   'P 1'
#
loop_
_entity.id
_entity.type
_entity.pdbx_description
1 polymer ?
#
loop_
_entity_poly.entity_id
_entity_poly.type
_entity_poly.pdbx_seq_one_letter_code
_entity_poly.pdbx_strand_id
1 'polypeptide(L)'
;LIAPRGAERRQALKICALSTGLADKAVSLLYEGLLRSEKSNVWVERCETQIARVLDVLENDLSERKSPYWFGDDIGHADIAATCALRFLREAHPHLFDEQKYPSLAGLAARCEALAPFQEIVQPLAPPSA
;
A
#
# COMPACT_ATOMS: atom_id res chain seq x y z
N LEU A 1 -0.03 17.35 -7.52
CA LEU A 1 -0.23 15.89 -7.65
C LEU A 1 -1.57 15.38 -7.11
N ILE A 2 -2.51 16.27 -6.73
CA ILE A 2 -3.93 15.94 -6.49
C ILE A 2 -4.76 17.07 -7.10
N ALA A 3 -5.88 16.73 -7.73
CA ALA A 3 -6.83 17.73 -8.23
C ALA A 3 -7.29 18.70 -7.10
N PRO A 4 -7.49 19.99 -7.41
CA PRO A 4 -7.84 20.99 -6.39
C PRO A 4 -9.26 20.81 -5.84
N ARG A 5 -10.16 20.17 -6.59
CA ARG A 5 -11.58 19.94 -6.23
C ARG A 5 -12.19 18.87 -7.14
N GLY A 6 -13.44 18.52 -6.88
CA GLY A 6 -14.23 17.63 -7.76
C GLY A 6 -14.06 16.14 -7.46
N ALA A 7 -14.53 15.32 -8.41
CA ALA A 7 -14.58 13.87 -8.25
C ALA A 7 -13.18 13.25 -8.15
N GLU A 8 -12.25 13.65 -9.02
CA GLU A 8 -10.86 13.17 -9.03
C GLU A 8 -10.17 13.43 -7.69
N ARG A 9 -10.35 14.61 -7.10
CA ARG A 9 -9.79 14.92 -5.76
C ARG A 9 -10.30 13.94 -4.72
N ARG A 10 -11.61 13.70 -4.66
CA ARG A 10 -12.20 12.79 -3.67
C ARG A 10 -11.71 11.37 -3.86
N GLN A 11 -11.57 10.93 -5.10
CA GLN A 11 -11.05 9.61 -5.41
C GLN A 11 -9.57 9.47 -5.00
N ALA A 12 -8.73 10.45 -5.35
CA ALA A 12 -7.32 10.45 -4.96
C ALA A 12 -7.17 10.38 -3.43
N LEU A 13 -7.96 11.17 -2.70
CA LEU A 13 -7.95 11.16 -1.24
C LEU A 13 -8.46 9.83 -0.65
N LYS A 14 -9.47 9.20 -1.27
CA LYS A 14 -9.93 7.86 -0.90
C LYS A 14 -8.82 6.83 -1.04
N ILE A 15 -8.11 6.83 -2.17
CA ILE A 15 -6.97 5.91 -2.41
C ILE A 15 -5.89 6.15 -1.37
N CYS A 16 -5.48 7.39 -1.13
CA CYS A 16 -4.48 7.72 -0.10
C CYS A 16 -4.89 7.21 1.28
N ALA A 17 -6.16 7.43 1.68
CA ALA A 17 -6.67 7.00 2.97
C ALA A 17 -6.70 5.47 3.11
N LEU A 18 -7.05 4.76 2.04
CA LEU A 18 -7.01 3.29 2.02
C LEU A 18 -5.57 2.77 2.11
N SER A 19 -4.66 3.29 1.29
CA SER A 19 -3.25 2.86 1.27
C SER A 19 -2.56 3.11 2.62
N THR A 20 -2.77 4.27 3.22
CA THR A 20 -2.21 4.60 4.55
C THR A 20 -2.85 3.77 5.66
N GLY A 21 -4.18 3.57 5.62
CA GLY A 21 -4.87 2.70 6.57
C GLY A 21 -4.44 1.23 6.48
N LEU A 22 -4.10 0.74 5.28
CA LEU A 22 -3.47 -0.57 5.10
C LEU A 22 -2.09 -0.61 5.76
N ALA A 23 -1.25 0.40 5.53
CA ALA A 23 0.08 0.49 6.15
C ALA A 23 -0.02 0.51 7.68
N ASP A 24 -0.97 1.24 8.26
CA ASP A 24 -1.21 1.27 9.71
C ASP A 24 -1.51 -0.13 10.28
N LYS A 25 -2.23 -0.98 9.53
CA LYS A 25 -2.48 -2.37 9.93
C LYS A 25 -1.26 -3.25 9.77
N ALA A 26 -0.46 -3.05 8.73
CA ALA A 26 0.82 -3.73 8.59
C ALA A 26 1.80 -3.37 9.73
N VAL A 27 1.85 -2.10 10.17
CA VAL A 27 2.61 -1.69 11.37
C VAL A 27 2.05 -2.37 12.62
N SER A 28 0.73 -2.38 12.78
CA SER A 28 0.08 -3.04 13.92
C SER A 28 0.46 -4.52 14.03
N LEU A 29 0.49 -5.25 12.91
CA LEU A 29 0.95 -6.64 12.85
C LEU A 29 2.44 -6.80 13.15
N LEU A 30 3.28 -5.89 12.65
CA LEU A 30 4.71 -5.90 12.94
C LEU A 30 4.96 -5.76 14.45
N TYR A 31 4.26 -4.82 15.10
CA TYR A 31 4.39 -4.59 16.54
C TYR A 31 3.79 -5.73 17.37
N GLU A 32 2.64 -6.29 16.97
CA GLU A 32 2.10 -7.51 17.58
C GLU A 32 3.13 -8.65 17.52
N GLY A 33 3.89 -8.71 16.42
CA GLY A 33 4.91 -9.71 16.18
C GLY A 33 6.16 -9.57 17.06
N LEU A 34 6.61 -8.34 17.27
CA LEU A 34 7.92 -8.00 17.85
C LEU A 34 7.86 -7.62 19.33
N LEU A 35 6.81 -6.90 19.74
CA LEU A 35 6.77 -6.22 21.04
C LEU A 35 5.89 -6.94 22.08
N ARG A 36 5.17 -7.99 21.66
CA ARG A 36 4.30 -8.76 22.57
C ARG A 36 4.85 -10.15 22.81
N SER A 37 4.91 -10.52 24.09
CA SER A 37 5.23 -11.89 24.52
C SER A 37 4.13 -12.88 24.12
N GLU A 38 2.87 -12.46 24.14
CA GLU A 38 1.71 -13.27 23.76
C GLU A 38 0.89 -12.56 22.68
N LYS A 39 0.88 -13.16 21.49
CA LYS A 39 0.15 -12.66 20.32
C LYS A 39 -1.34 -13.01 20.40
N SER A 40 -2.19 -12.07 20.02
CA SER A 40 -3.63 -12.28 19.89
C SER A 40 -3.97 -12.73 18.47
N ASN A 41 -4.31 -14.00 18.30
CA ASN A 41 -4.72 -14.55 16.99
C ASN A 41 -5.92 -13.80 16.39
N VAL A 42 -6.89 -13.40 17.22
CA VAL A 42 -8.06 -12.62 16.78
C VAL A 42 -7.66 -11.24 16.24
N TRP A 43 -6.67 -10.61 16.85
CA TRP A 43 -6.16 -9.31 16.38
C TRP A 43 -5.37 -9.45 15.08
N VAL A 44 -4.53 -10.48 14.98
CA VAL A 44 -3.77 -10.82 13.77
C VAL A 44 -4.73 -11.04 12.60
N GLU A 45 -5.69 -11.96 12.75
CA GLU A 45 -6.68 -12.28 11.72
C GLU A 45 -7.47 -11.03 11.30
N ARG A 46 -7.84 -10.17 12.25
CA ARG A 46 -8.53 -8.91 11.94
C ARG A 46 -7.67 -7.97 11.10
N CYS A 47 -6.39 -7.81 11.42
CA CYS A 47 -5.50 -6.93 10.66
C CYS A 47 -5.24 -7.48 9.26
N GLU A 48 -4.97 -8.78 9.13
CA GLU A 48 -4.78 -9.45 7.84
C GLU A 48 -6.03 -9.32 6.96
N THR A 49 -7.22 -9.54 7.53
CA THR A 49 -8.49 -9.35 6.83
C THR A 49 -8.67 -7.90 6.34
N GLN A 50 -8.28 -6.92 7.16
CA GLN A 50 -8.39 -5.51 6.77
C GLN A 50 -7.40 -5.14 5.66
N ILE A 51 -6.17 -5.63 5.73
CA ILE A 51 -5.15 -5.47 4.67
C ILE A 51 -5.65 -6.08 3.37
N ALA A 52 -6.09 -7.35 3.39
CA ALA A 52 -6.57 -8.05 2.21
C ALA A 52 -7.74 -7.32 1.54
N ARG A 53 -8.72 -6.86 2.32
CA ARG A 53 -9.87 -6.11 1.78
C ARG A 53 -9.47 -4.79 1.13
N VAL A 54 -8.47 -4.09 1.69
CA VAL A 54 -7.97 -2.86 1.06
C VAL A 54 -7.24 -3.16 -0.24
N LEU A 55 -6.40 -4.20 -0.28
CA LEU A 55 -5.75 -4.65 -1.51
C LEU A 55 -6.78 -4.99 -2.60
N ASP A 56 -7.83 -5.74 -2.25
CA ASP A 56 -8.92 -6.07 -3.19
C ASP A 56 -9.60 -4.80 -3.74
N VAL A 57 -9.88 -3.80 -2.88
CA VAL A 57 -10.51 -2.54 -3.32
C VAL A 57 -9.58 -1.73 -4.23
N LEU A 58 -8.30 -1.62 -3.89
CA LEU A 58 -7.33 -0.86 -4.67
C LEU A 58 -7.00 -1.54 -6.01
N GLU A 59 -6.86 -2.86 -6.02
CA GLU A 59 -6.64 -3.64 -7.24
C GLU A 59 -7.83 -3.52 -8.19
N ASN A 60 -9.06 -3.65 -7.69
CA ASN A 60 -10.25 -3.48 -8.51
C ASN A 60 -10.34 -2.05 -9.09
N ASP A 61 -10.11 -1.02 -8.28
CA ASP A 61 -10.16 0.37 -8.76
C ASP A 61 -9.06 0.71 -9.78
N LEU A 62 -7.87 0.12 -9.63
CA LEU A 62 -6.75 0.34 -10.53
C LEU A 62 -6.85 -0.49 -11.82
N SER A 63 -7.34 -1.72 -11.76
CA SER A 63 -7.49 -2.60 -12.94
C SER A 63 -8.50 -2.06 -13.95
N GLU A 64 -9.46 -1.22 -13.52
CA GLU A 64 -10.38 -0.50 -14.40
C GLU A 64 -9.71 0.67 -15.16
N ARG A 65 -8.49 1.08 -14.77
CA ARG A 65 -7.78 2.20 -15.39
C ARG A 65 -7.08 1.73 -16.67
N LYS A 66 -7.15 2.56 -17.70
CA LYS A 66 -6.44 2.35 -18.97
C LYS A 66 -5.09 3.07 -19.03
N SER A 67 -4.80 3.90 -18.03
CA SER A 67 -3.60 4.70 -17.92
C SER A 67 -2.53 4.03 -17.05
N PRO A 68 -1.25 4.40 -17.20
CA PRO A 68 -0.17 3.86 -16.36
C PRO A 68 -0.29 4.18 -14.86
N TYR A 69 -0.92 5.30 -14.51
CA TYR A 69 -1.20 5.74 -13.14
C TYR A 69 -2.70 5.98 -12.95
N TRP A 70 -3.15 6.17 -11.71
CA TRP A 70 -4.58 6.32 -11.39
C TRP A 70 -5.28 7.46 -12.14
N PHE A 71 -4.57 8.55 -12.37
CA PHE A 71 -5.13 9.80 -12.92
C PHE A 71 -4.47 10.25 -14.23
N GLY A 72 -3.88 9.31 -14.99
CA GLY A 72 -3.32 9.57 -16.32
C GLY A 72 -1.91 9.03 -16.51
N ASP A 73 -1.16 9.71 -17.38
CA ASP A 73 0.19 9.30 -17.79
C ASP A 73 1.28 9.75 -16.81
N ASP A 74 0.95 10.70 -15.93
CA ASP A 74 1.85 11.21 -14.90
C ASP A 74 1.51 10.66 -13.52
N ILE A 75 2.55 10.44 -12.71
CA ILE A 75 2.41 9.98 -11.33
C ILE A 75 1.68 11.02 -10.47
N GLY A 76 0.69 10.56 -9.69
CA GLY A 76 -0.05 11.36 -8.71
C GLY A 76 0.31 11.00 -7.26
N HIS A 77 -0.22 11.76 -6.30
CA HIS A 77 0.03 11.48 -4.88
C HIS A 77 -0.61 10.16 -4.42
N ALA A 78 -1.71 9.75 -5.06
CA ALA A 78 -2.36 8.46 -4.80
C ALA A 78 -1.43 7.29 -5.15
N ASP A 79 -0.76 7.36 -6.31
CA ASP A 79 0.21 6.36 -6.77
C ASP A 79 1.42 6.29 -5.84
N ILE A 80 1.91 7.46 -5.39
CA ILE A 80 3.03 7.54 -4.43
C ILE A 80 2.65 6.88 -3.10
N ALA A 81 1.51 7.28 -2.52
CA ALA A 81 1.06 6.75 -1.23
C ALA A 81 0.83 5.24 -1.29
N ALA A 82 0.20 4.75 -2.36
CA ALA A 82 -0.02 3.32 -2.57
C ALA A 82 1.30 2.55 -2.72
N THR A 83 2.23 3.05 -3.54
CA THR A 83 3.52 2.38 -3.76
C THR A 83 4.32 2.28 -2.46
N CYS A 84 4.42 3.36 -1.68
CA CYS A 84 5.14 3.32 -0.41
C CYS A 84 4.49 2.33 0.59
N ALA A 85 3.16 2.30 0.66
CA ALA A 85 2.43 1.36 1.51
C ALA A 85 2.65 -0.10 1.07
N LEU A 86 2.62 -0.37 -0.24
CA LEU A 86 2.84 -1.71 -0.81
C LEU A 86 4.28 -2.18 -0.60
N ARG A 87 5.27 -1.29 -0.74
CA ARG A 87 6.67 -1.63 -0.44
C ARG A 87 6.82 -2.04 1.02
N PHE A 88 6.33 -1.23 1.95
CA PHE A 88 6.37 -1.56 3.36
C PHE A 88 5.64 -2.87 3.67
N LEU A 89 4.47 -3.11 3.08
CA LEU A 89 3.74 -4.37 3.26
C LEU A 89 4.57 -5.57 2.79
N ARG A 90 5.19 -5.49 1.60
CA ARG A 90 6.02 -6.57 1.04
C ARG A 90 7.27 -6.85 1.88
N GLU A 91 7.88 -5.82 2.44
CA GLU A 91 9.06 -5.97 3.31
C GLU A 91 8.69 -6.52 4.70
N ALA A 92 7.59 -6.04 5.30
CA ALA A 92 7.18 -6.43 6.65
C ALA A 92 6.43 -7.77 6.69
N HIS A 93 5.57 -8.03 5.70
CA HIS A 93 4.65 -9.16 5.65
C HIS A 93 4.54 -9.72 4.22
N PRO A 94 5.62 -10.32 3.67
CA PRO A 94 5.65 -10.76 2.27
C PRO A 94 4.53 -11.74 1.90
N HIS A 95 4.06 -12.54 2.85
CA HIS A 95 2.98 -13.50 2.66
C HIS A 95 1.59 -12.87 2.48
N LEU A 96 1.43 -11.56 2.74
CA LEU A 96 0.15 -10.85 2.60
C LEU A 96 -0.02 -10.18 1.23
N PHE A 97 1.00 -10.20 0.37
CA PHE A 97 0.93 -9.62 -0.96
C PHE A 97 1.28 -10.66 -2.03
N ASP A 98 0.25 -11.08 -2.77
CA ASP A 98 0.38 -12.00 -3.90
C ASP A 98 0.28 -11.20 -5.21
N GLU A 99 1.39 -11.14 -5.96
CA GLU A 99 1.47 -10.41 -7.23
C GLU A 99 0.57 -11.02 -8.32
N GLN A 100 0.24 -12.31 -8.25
CA GLN A 100 -0.69 -12.94 -9.19
C GLN A 100 -2.13 -12.52 -8.90
N LYS A 101 -2.45 -12.28 -7.62
CA LYS A 101 -3.76 -11.78 -7.20
C LYS A 101 -3.91 -10.28 -7.42
N TYR A 102 -2.83 -9.51 -7.27
CA TYR A 102 -2.84 -8.04 -7.37
C TYR A 102 -1.90 -7.51 -8.49
N PRO A 103 -2.08 -7.94 -9.74
CA PRO A 103 -1.15 -7.62 -10.83
C PRO A 103 -1.11 -6.12 -11.17
N SER A 104 -2.23 -5.39 -11.03
CA SER A 104 -2.28 -3.96 -11.33
C SER A 104 -1.49 -3.17 -10.29
N LEU A 105 -1.65 -3.50 -9.01
CA LEU A 105 -0.88 -2.92 -7.91
C LEU A 105 0.60 -3.27 -8.01
N ALA A 106 0.94 -4.52 -8.33
CA ALA A 106 2.33 -4.94 -8.55
C ALA A 106 2.96 -4.14 -9.71
N GLY A 107 2.24 -3.99 -10.82
CA GLY A 107 2.68 -3.20 -11.96
C GLY A 107 2.87 -1.71 -11.63
N LEU A 108 1.95 -1.12 -10.85
CA LEU A 108 2.08 0.26 -10.38
C LEU A 108 3.32 0.45 -9.51
N ALA A 109 3.49 -0.44 -8.54
CA ALA A 109 4.63 -0.40 -7.62
C ALA A 109 5.94 -0.51 -8.40
N ALA A 110 6.05 -1.47 -9.32
CA ALA A 110 7.24 -1.64 -10.16
C ALA A 110 7.55 -0.40 -11.01
N ARG A 111 6.54 0.23 -11.61
CA ARG A 111 6.72 1.49 -12.37
C ARG A 111 7.20 2.63 -11.49
N CYS A 112 6.57 2.84 -10.35
CA CYS A 112 6.93 3.91 -9.42
C CYS A 112 8.33 3.68 -8.84
N GLU A 113 8.63 2.46 -8.41
CA GLU A 113 9.91 2.08 -7.83
C GLU A 113 11.07 2.22 -8.83
N ALA A 114 10.83 2.08 -10.13
CA ALA A 114 11.84 2.33 -11.16
C ALA A 114 12.22 3.82 -11.33
N LEU A 115 11.46 4.76 -10.75
CA LEU A 115 11.75 6.19 -10.85
C LEU A 115 12.90 6.59 -9.93
N ALA A 116 13.74 7.54 -10.38
CA ALA A 116 14.89 8.01 -9.61
C ALA A 116 14.55 8.44 -8.17
N PRO A 117 13.47 9.19 -7.88
CA PRO A 117 13.12 9.55 -6.50
C PRO A 117 12.83 8.35 -5.59
N PHE A 118 12.26 7.26 -6.11
CA PHE A 118 12.00 6.05 -5.33
C PHE A 118 13.25 5.21 -5.08
N GLN A 119 14.24 5.30 -5.97
CA GLN A 119 15.54 4.65 -5.79
C GLN A 119 16.44 5.44 -4.84
N GLU A 120 16.39 6.77 -4.89
CA GLU A 120 17.20 7.66 -4.06
C GLU A 120 16.63 7.84 -2.64
N ILE A 121 15.30 7.96 -2.52
CA ILE A 121 14.61 8.27 -1.26
C ILE A 121 13.86 7.03 -0.81
N VAL A 122 14.59 6.13 -0.15
CA VAL A 122 14.06 4.88 0.38
C VAL A 122 14.67 4.59 1.75
N GLN A 123 13.81 4.23 2.68
CA GLN A 123 14.22 3.60 3.94
C GLN A 123 13.78 2.14 3.90
N PRO A 124 14.72 1.19 3.69
CA PRO A 124 14.41 -0.22 3.89
C PRO A 124 13.89 -0.47 5.29
N LEU A 125 13.01 -1.47 5.44
CA LEU A 125 12.42 -1.82 6.73
C LEU A 125 13.51 -2.08 7.77
N ALA A 126 13.57 -1.20 8.77
CA ALA A 126 14.39 -1.33 9.96
C ALA A 126 13.43 -1.48 11.16
N PRO A 127 13.05 -2.71 11.54
CA PRO A 127 12.13 -2.91 12.65
C PRO A 127 12.77 -2.49 13.98
N PRO A 128 11.99 -1.98 14.95
CA PRO A 128 12.51 -1.68 16.27
C PRO A 128 13.04 -2.96 16.94
N SER A 129 14.16 -2.84 17.65
CA SER A 129 14.65 -3.91 18.53
C SER A 129 13.75 -4.02 19.75
N ALA A 130 13.39 -5.26 20.10
CA ALA A 130 12.69 -5.58 21.35
C ALA A 130 13.57 -5.32 22.59
#